data_AF-A0A2V9M7W0-F1
#
_entry.id   AF-A0A2V9M7W0-F1
#
_cell.length_a   1.000
_cell.length_b   1.000
_cell.length_c   1.000
_cell.angle_alpha   90.00
_cell.angle_beta   90.00
_cell.angle_gamma   90.00
#
_symmetry.space_group_name_H-M   'P 1'
#
loop_
_entity.id
_entity.type
_entity.pdbx_description
1 polymer ?
#
loop_
_entity_poly.entity_id
_entity_poly.type
_entity_poly.pdbx_seq_one_letter_code
_entity_poly.pdbx_strand_id
1 'polypeptide(L)'
;LREVDKNQPVQSITTMEDMIAAKTAEPRFQARLLGAFSILALVLSAIGIYGVLAYSVTERTHEIGIRMALGAEARDVVGMVLRRTLVLVGVGIALGTAGALAVTGVLEKFLFEVKPTDLAVLAGLLPARRAAKVDPLVSLRYE
;
A
#
# COMPACT_ATOMS: atom_id res chain seq x y z
N LEU A 1 33.70 -8.11 41.73
CA LEU A 1 32.87 -6.92 41.46
C LEU A 1 33.80 -5.87 40.90
N ARG A 2 33.82 -5.71 39.57
CA ARG A 2 34.80 -4.89 38.84
C ARG A 2 34.28 -3.46 38.86
N GLU A 3 35.06 -2.57 39.46
CA GLU A 3 34.73 -1.15 39.67
C GLU A 3 34.44 -0.46 38.34
N VAL A 4 33.28 0.21 38.28
CA VAL A 4 32.90 1.10 37.20
C VAL A 4 33.62 2.43 37.45
N ASP A 5 34.49 2.82 36.51
CA ASP A 5 35.33 4.02 36.58
C ASP A 5 34.48 5.31 36.55
N LYS A 6 34.76 6.21 37.49
CA LYS A 6 33.95 7.39 37.85
C LYS A 6 34.19 8.59 36.93
N ASN A 7 35.14 8.49 36.00
CA ASN A 7 35.59 9.59 35.12
C ASN A 7 35.13 9.46 33.67
N GLN A 8 34.15 8.59 33.37
CA GLN A 8 33.61 8.52 32.02
C GLN A 8 32.66 9.72 31.78
N PRO A 9 32.95 10.61 30.80
CA PRO A 9 32.05 11.70 30.47
C PRO A 9 30.71 11.07 30.06
N VAL A 10 29.63 11.44 30.76
CA VAL A 10 28.27 11.11 30.36
C VAL A 10 28.02 11.84 29.03
N GLN A 11 28.42 11.22 27.93
CA GLN A 11 28.19 11.75 26.59
C GLN A 11 26.69 11.70 26.34
N SER A 12 26.08 12.89 26.42
CA SER A 12 24.68 13.19 26.08
C SER A 12 23.64 12.30 26.76
N ILE A 13 23.01 12.83 27.81
CA ILE A 13 21.74 12.31 28.32
C ILE A 13 20.69 12.54 27.22
N THR A 14 20.60 11.60 26.29
CA THR A 14 19.57 11.57 25.26
C THR A 14 18.55 10.54 25.72
N THR A 15 17.27 10.93 25.75
CA THR A 15 16.21 10.00 26.16
C THR A 15 16.18 8.82 25.19
N MET A 16 15.75 7.64 25.66
CA MET A 16 15.54 6.50 24.76
C MET A 16 14.56 6.85 23.63
N GLU A 17 13.62 7.76 23.88
CA GLU A 17 12.70 8.30 22.89
C GLU A 17 13.43 9.07 21.77
N ASP A 18 14.36 9.95 22.12
CA ASP A 18 15.13 10.72 21.13
C ASP A 18 16.07 9.83 20.31
N MET A 19 16.63 8.77 20.91
CA MET A 19 17.48 7.81 20.20
C MET A 19 16.68 6.92 19.23
N ILE A 20 15.45 6.54 19.60
CA ILE A 20 14.51 5.82 18.73
C ILE A 20 13.99 6.75 17.62
N ALA A 21 13.71 8.02 17.94
CA ALA A 21 13.30 9.02 16.96
C ALA A 21 14.38 9.25 15.91
N ALA A 22 15.64 9.40 16.33
CA ALA A 22 16.79 9.55 15.44
C ALA A 22 17.00 8.33 14.53
N LYS A 23 16.81 7.10 15.04
CA LYS A 23 16.95 5.86 14.26
C LYS A 23 15.76 5.56 13.34
N THR A 24 14.56 6.09 13.65
CA THR A 24 13.35 5.84 12.85
C THR A 24 12.97 6.98 11.91
N ALA A 25 13.59 8.15 12.04
CA ALA A 25 13.32 9.32 11.19
C ALA A 25 13.61 9.04 9.71
N GLU A 26 14.74 8.39 9.40
CA GLU A 26 15.17 8.10 8.03
C GLU A 26 14.28 7.05 7.33
N PRO A 27 13.99 5.86 7.93
CA PRO A 27 13.02 4.92 7.36
C PRO A 27 11.61 5.51 7.20
N ARG A 28 11.15 6.36 8.13
CA ARG A 28 9.84 7.03 8.03
C ARG A 28 9.79 8.03 6.87
N PHE A 29 10.88 8.75 6.62
CA PHE A 29 10.97 9.66 5.49
C PHE A 29 10.91 8.91 4.16
N GLN A 30 11.69 7.83 4.02
CA GLN A 30 11.67 6.97 2.83
C GLN A 30 10.29 6.34 2.60
N ALA A 31 9.64 5.84 3.66
CA ALA A 31 8.28 5.29 3.57
C ALA A 31 7.25 6.33 3.09
N ARG A 32 7.34 7.58 3.57
CA ARG A 32 6.48 8.67 3.10
C ARG A 32 6.73 9.00 1.63
N LEU A 33 7.99 9.05 1.20
CA LEU A 33 8.35 9.33 -0.19
C LEU A 33 7.87 8.23 -1.13
N LEU A 34 8.07 6.96 -0.77
CA LEU A 34 7.55 5.81 -1.51
C LEU A 34 6.01 5.81 -1.54
N GLY A 35 5.35 6.19 -0.44
CA GLY A 35 3.90 6.38 -0.40
C GLY A 35 3.44 7.45 -1.37
N ALA A 36 4.12 8.60 -1.42
CA ALA A 36 3.80 9.67 -2.37
C ALA A 36 4.00 9.22 -3.83
N PHE A 37 5.09 8.52 -4.15
CA PHE A 37 5.30 7.98 -5.49
C PHE A 37 4.26 6.92 -5.86
N SER A 38 3.83 6.10 -4.91
CA SER A 38 2.76 5.12 -5.15
C SER A 38 1.44 5.80 -5.51
N ILE A 39 1.10 6.92 -4.85
CA ILE A 39 -0.07 7.73 -5.19
C ILE A 39 0.08 8.32 -6.60
N LEU A 40 1.24 8.87 -6.95
CA LEU A 40 1.49 9.40 -8.28
C LEU A 40 1.39 8.31 -9.37
N ALA A 41 1.95 7.13 -9.11
CA ALA A 41 1.86 5.99 -10.02
C ALA A 41 0.41 5.55 -10.23
N LEU A 42 -0.41 5.53 -9.17
CA LEU A 42 -1.85 5.24 -9.26
C LEU A 42 -2.57 6.28 -10.12
N VAL A 43 -2.29 7.57 -9.92
CA VAL A 43 -2.88 8.65 -10.73
C VAL A 43 -2.49 8.50 -12.20
N LEU A 44 -1.21 8.29 -12.49
CA LEU A 44 -0.73 8.10 -13.87
C LEU A 44 -1.33 6.85 -14.52
N SER A 45 -1.46 5.76 -13.76
CA SER A 45 -2.12 4.55 -14.24
C SER A 45 -3.58 4.79 -14.57
N ALA A 46 -4.32 5.51 -13.71
CA ALA A 46 -5.71 5.87 -13.95
C ALA A 46 -5.87 6.73 -15.21
N ILE A 47 -4.97 7.71 -15.42
CA ILE A 47 -4.95 8.55 -16.62
C ILE A 47 -4.67 7.69 -17.87
N GLY A 48 -3.70 6.78 -17.81
CA GLY A 48 -3.39 5.88 -18.92
C GLY A 48 -4.56 4.96 -19.28
N ILE A 49 -5.21 4.36 -18.28
CA ILE A 49 -6.41 3.54 -18.47
C ILE A 49 -7.53 4.38 -19.10
N TYR A 50 -7.77 5.60 -18.60
CA TYR A 50 -8.75 6.50 -19.21
C TYR A 50 -8.42 6.80 -20.67
N GLY A 51 -7.15 7.08 -21.00
CA GLY A 51 -6.72 7.32 -22.38
C GLY A 51 -6.97 6.12 -23.30
N VAL A 52 -6.61 4.91 -22.88
CA VAL A 52 -6.86 3.67 -23.64
C VAL A 52 -8.35 3.43 -23.82
N LEU A 53 -9.17 3.67 -22.79
CA LEU A 53 -10.62 3.53 -22.87
C LEU A 53 -11.25 4.56 -23.80
N ALA A 54 -10.87 5.83 -23.66
CA ALA A 54 -11.36 6.91 -24.51
C ALA A 54 -11.01 6.66 -25.98
N TYR A 55 -9.79 6.21 -26.26
CA TYR A 55 -9.37 5.82 -27.60
C TYR A 55 -10.20 4.65 -28.13
N SER A 56 -10.36 3.57 -27.35
CA SER A 56 -11.12 2.38 -27.77
C SER A 56 -12.61 2.68 -28.01
N VAL A 57 -13.22 3.57 -27.23
CA VAL A 57 -14.60 4.03 -27.47
C VAL A 57 -14.67 4.83 -28.76
N THR A 58 -13.73 5.75 -28.98
CA THR A 58 -13.67 6.58 -30.19
C THR A 58 -13.53 5.72 -31.45
N GLU A 59 -12.68 4.71 -31.43
CA GLU A 59 -12.50 3.76 -32.54
C GLU A 59 -13.76 2.95 -32.86
N ARG A 60 -14.64 2.73 -31.86
CA ARG A 60 -15.91 2.00 -32.01
C ARG A 60 -17.14 2.89 -32.14
N THR A 61 -16.98 4.22 -32.14
CA THR A 61 -18.11 5.16 -32.23
C THR A 61 -18.98 4.92 -33.46
N HIS A 62 -18.38 4.52 -34.59
CA HIS A 62 -19.12 4.24 -35.83
C HIS A 62 -20.06 3.04 -35.69
N GLU A 63 -19.58 1.92 -35.13
CA GLU A 63 -20.40 0.72 -34.87
C GLU A 63 -21.47 0.99 -33.80
N ILE A 64 -21.11 1.74 -32.76
CA ILE A 64 -22.02 2.15 -31.68
C ILE A 64 -23.13 3.04 -32.26
N GLY A 65 -22.79 3.98 -33.15
CA GLY A 65 -23.73 4.87 -33.83
C GLY A 65 -24.70 4.10 -34.73
N ILE A 66 -24.22 3.11 -35.48
CA ILE A 66 -25.09 2.25 -36.30
C ILE A 66 -26.03 1.41 -35.42
N ARG A 67 -25.54 0.84 -34.32
CA ARG A 67 -26.41 0.10 -33.36
C ARG A 67 -27.46 0.99 -32.72
N MET A 68 -27.09 2.20 -32.30
CA MET A 68 -28.01 3.18 -31.75
C MET A 68 -29.07 3.60 -32.79
N ALA A 69 -28.68 3.81 -34.05
CA ALA A 69 -29.60 4.13 -35.14
C ALA A 69 -30.60 2.99 -35.46
N LEU A 70 -30.21 1.74 -35.18
CA LEU A 70 -31.06 0.55 -35.28
C LEU A 70 -31.93 0.32 -34.03
N GLY A 71 -31.89 1.22 -33.04
CA GLY A 71 -32.73 1.18 -31.84
C GLY A 71 -32.10 0.51 -30.62
N ALA A 72 -30.79 0.23 -30.61
CA ALA A 72 -30.11 -0.29 -29.43
C ALA A 72 -30.07 0.75 -28.29
N GLU A 73 -30.33 0.31 -27.06
CA GLU A 73 -30.31 1.18 -25.89
C GLU A 73 -28.87 1.54 -25.48
N ALA A 74 -28.61 2.82 -25.19
CA ALA A 74 -27.28 3.29 -24.79
C ALA A 74 -26.71 2.55 -23.56
N ARG A 75 -27.59 2.02 -22.71
CA ARG A 75 -27.23 1.21 -21.54
C ARG A 75 -26.51 -0.09 -21.90
N ASP A 76 -26.88 -0.75 -22.99
CA ASP A 76 -26.24 -2.00 -23.41
C ASP A 76 -24.80 -1.78 -23.86
N VAL A 77 -24.56 -0.65 -24.54
CA VAL A 77 -23.21 -0.24 -24.98
C VAL A 77 -22.34 0.09 -23.78
N VAL A 78 -22.86 0.89 -22.85
CA VAL A 78 -22.14 1.25 -21.61
C VAL A 78 -21.82 0.02 -20.77
N GLY A 79 -22.77 -0.91 -20.62
CA GLY A 79 -22.57 -2.17 -19.91
C GLY A 79 -21.50 -3.06 -20.54
N MET A 80 -21.47 -3.14 -21.88
CA MET A 80 -20.45 -3.90 -22.61
C MET A 80 -19.05 -3.33 -22.40
N VAL A 81 -18.91 -2.00 -22.47
CA VAL A 81 -17.63 -1.31 -22.22
C VAL A 81 -17.19 -1.52 -20.78
N LEU A 82 -18.07 -1.27 -19.80
CA LEU A 82 -17.79 -1.46 -18.37
C LEU A 82 -17.32 -2.89 -18.06
N ARG A 83 -17.99 -3.90 -18.59
CA ARG A 83 -17.62 -5.30 -18.35
C ARG A 83 -16.21 -5.60 -18.88
N ARG A 84 -15.87 -5.09 -20.06
CA ARG A 84 -14.54 -5.27 -20.64
C ARG A 84 -13.46 -4.54 -19.83
N THR A 85 -13.75 -3.32 -19.39
CA THR A 85 -12.88 -2.54 -18.51
C THR A 85 -12.65 -3.27 -17.19
N LEU A 86 -13.72 -3.78 -16.56
CA LEU A 86 -13.63 -4.50 -15.28
C LEU A 86 -12.79 -5.77 -15.39
N VAL A 87 -12.90 -6.52 -16.49
CA VAL A 87 -12.04 -7.69 -16.73
C VAL A 87 -10.56 -7.27 -16.84
N LEU A 88 -10.27 -6.22 -17.61
CA LEU A 88 -8.89 -5.74 -17.79
C LEU A 88 -8.29 -5.26 -16.46
N VAL A 89 -9.05 -4.46 -15.70
CA VAL A 89 -8.65 -3.98 -14.37
C VAL A 89 -8.46 -5.15 -13.41
N GLY A 90 -9.38 -6.11 -13.40
CA GLY A 90 -9.29 -7.30 -12.56
C GLY A 90 -8.03 -8.13 -12.83
N VAL A 91 -7.68 -8.33 -14.10
CA VAL A 91 -6.42 -9.00 -14.50
C VAL A 91 -5.20 -8.20 -14.04
N GLY A 92 -5.22 -6.88 -14.22
CA GLY A 92 -4.13 -6.01 -13.76
C GLY A 92 -3.93 -6.08 -12.24
N ILE A 93 -5.01 -6.06 -11.46
CA ILE A 93 -4.97 -6.20 -10.00
C ILE A 93 -4.44 -7.59 -9.61
N ALA A 94 -4.92 -8.66 -10.25
CA ALA A 94 -4.48 -10.02 -9.97
C ALA A 94 -2.97 -10.21 -10.26
N LEU A 95 -2.50 -9.72 -11.40
CA LEU A 95 -1.07 -9.76 -11.75
C LEU A 95 -0.23 -8.87 -10.84
N GLY A 96 -0.71 -7.67 -10.52
CA GLY A 96 -0.02 -6.74 -9.61
C GLY A 96 0.13 -7.31 -8.20
N THR A 97 -0.93 -7.89 -7.66
CA THR A 97 -0.92 -8.55 -6.34
C THR A 97 -0.05 -9.80 -6.33
N ALA A 98 -0.13 -10.66 -7.35
CA ALA A 98 0.74 -11.82 -7.49
C ALA A 98 2.23 -11.42 -7.58
N GLY A 99 2.54 -10.36 -8.35
CA GLY A 99 3.89 -9.81 -8.45
C GLY A 99 4.39 -9.24 -7.12
N ALA A 100 3.55 -8.47 -6.40
CA ALA A 100 3.90 -7.93 -5.09
C ALA A 100 4.20 -9.05 -4.07
N LEU A 101 3.37 -10.10 -4.04
CA LEU A 101 3.59 -11.27 -3.19
C LEU A 101 4.86 -12.04 -3.57
N ALA A 102 5.15 -12.21 -4.86
CA ALA A 102 6.35 -12.87 -5.33
C ALA A 102 7.62 -12.10 -4.92
N VAL A 103 7.64 -10.77 -5.11
CA VAL A 103 8.77 -9.92 -4.70
C VAL A 103 8.96 -9.94 -3.18
N THR A 104 7.87 -9.88 -2.41
CA THR A 104 7.92 -9.97 -0.95
C THR A 104 8.48 -11.32 -0.50
N GLY A 105 8.01 -12.42 -1.09
CA GLY A 105 8.51 -13.77 -0.80
C GLY A 105 9.96 -14.01 -1.25
N VAL A 106 10.45 -13.31 -2.27
CA VAL A 106 11.88 -13.34 -2.63
C VAL A 106 12.70 -12.58 -1.59
N LEU A 107 12.24 -11.41 -1.14
CA LEU A 107 12.90 -10.64 -0.06
C LEU A 107 13.00 -11.43 1.25
N GLU A 108 11.96 -12.19 1.61
CA GLU A 108 11.96 -13.10 2.78
C GLU A 108 13.05 -14.17 2.68
N LYS A 109 13.37 -14.68 1.49
CA LYS A 109 14.44 -15.68 1.30
C LYS A 109 15.83 -15.10 1.53
N PHE A 110 16.00 -13.79 1.38
CA PHE A 110 17.24 -13.09 1.75
C PHE A 110 17.28 -12.71 3.24
N LEU A 111 16.15 -12.82 3.94
CA LEU A 111 15.98 -12.39 5.33
C LEU A 111 15.33 -13.51 6.17
N PHE A 112 16.08 -14.60 6.43
CA PHE A 112 15.77 -15.69 7.38
C PHE A 112 14.28 -15.95 7.69
N GLU A 113 13.69 -16.88 6.93
CA GLU A 113 12.73 -17.90 7.40
C GLU A 113 11.40 -17.43 8.04
N VAL A 114 10.53 -16.74 7.29
CA VAL A 114 9.09 -16.60 7.64
C VAL A 114 8.21 -16.82 6.40
N LYS A 115 7.08 -17.52 6.56
CA LYS A 115 6.14 -17.87 5.47
C LYS A 115 5.10 -16.76 5.24
N PRO A 116 4.68 -16.49 3.99
CA PRO A 116 3.88 -15.30 3.65
C PRO A 116 2.38 -15.38 3.97
N THR A 117 1.80 -16.58 4.12
CA THR A 117 0.36 -16.74 4.36
C THR A 117 -0.08 -16.30 5.75
N ASP A 118 0.84 -16.22 6.71
CA ASP A 118 0.57 -15.72 8.06
C ASP A 118 0.58 -14.18 8.14
N LEU A 119 1.09 -13.47 7.12
CA LEU A 119 1.30 -12.02 7.17
C LEU A 119 0.01 -11.19 7.05
N ALA A 120 -1.00 -11.62 6.30
CA ALA A 120 -2.26 -10.87 6.21
C ALA A 120 -3.03 -10.88 7.56
N VAL A 121 -2.99 -12.02 8.27
CA VAL A 121 -3.62 -12.19 9.58
C VAL A 121 -2.78 -11.53 10.68
N LEU A 122 -1.44 -11.64 10.63
CA LEU A 122 -0.53 -11.03 11.60
C LEU A 122 -0.39 -9.51 11.44
N ALA A 123 -0.43 -8.96 10.22
CA ALA A 123 -0.38 -7.52 9.98
C ALA A 123 -1.59 -6.78 10.54
N GLY A 124 -2.76 -7.44 10.63
CA GLY A 124 -3.91 -6.93 11.37
C GLY A 124 -3.81 -7.16 12.88
N LEU A 125 -3.31 -8.32 13.32
CA LEU A 125 -3.25 -8.67 14.75
C LEU A 125 -2.15 -7.93 15.54
N LEU A 126 -1.03 -7.58 14.92
CA LEU A 126 0.08 -6.85 15.57
C LEU A 126 -0.29 -5.43 16.02
N PRO A 127 -0.89 -4.56 15.17
CA PRO A 127 -1.40 -3.28 15.62
C PRO A 127 -2.60 -3.45 16.56
N ALA A 128 -3.49 -4.42 16.33
CA ALA A 128 -4.63 -4.67 17.22
C ALA A 128 -4.22 -5.13 18.63
N ARG A 129 -3.19 -5.98 18.76
CA ARG A 129 -2.62 -6.39 20.06
C ARG A 129 -1.75 -5.32 20.71
N ARG A 130 -1.08 -4.47 19.93
CA ARG A 130 -0.40 -3.29 20.48
C ARG A 130 -1.41 -2.26 21.00
N ALA A 131 -2.54 -2.07 20.33
CA ALA A 131 -3.61 -1.19 20.79
C ALA A 131 -4.35 -1.75 22.02
N ALA A 132 -4.58 -3.07 22.08
CA ALA A 132 -5.27 -3.73 23.20
C ALA A 132 -4.41 -3.94 24.47
N LYS A 133 -3.08 -3.74 24.39
CA LYS A 133 -2.16 -3.79 25.54
C LYS A 133 -1.82 -2.41 26.12
N VAL A 134 -2.37 -1.33 25.54
CA VAL A 134 -2.33 -0.02 26.18
C VAL A 134 -3.37 -0.06 27.29
N ASP A 135 -2.86 -0.14 28.51
CA ASP A 135 -3.61 -0.28 29.75
C ASP A 135 -4.53 0.95 29.96
N PRO A 136 -5.87 0.82 29.91
CA PRO A 136 -6.80 1.94 30.04
C PRO A 136 -6.75 2.64 31.41
N LEU A 137 -6.07 2.02 32.39
CA LEU A 137 -5.92 2.53 33.75
C LEU A 137 -4.66 3.38 33.96
N VAL A 138 -3.72 3.44 33.00
CA VAL A 138 -2.50 4.27 33.10
C VAL A 138 -2.69 5.65 32.46
N SER A 139 -3.73 5.85 31.62
CA SER A 139 -4.03 7.16 31.03
C SER A 139 -4.85 8.11 31.91
N LEU A 140 -5.20 7.71 33.14
CA LEU A 140 -6.01 8.54 34.07
C LEU A 140 -5.26 8.98 35.34
N ARG A 141 -3.95 8.71 35.47
CA ARG A 141 -3.20 8.99 36.71
C ARG A 141 -1.83 9.65 36.46
N TYR A 142 -1.88 10.71 35.67
CA TYR A 142 -0.91 11.83 35.65
C TYR A 142 -1.75 13.04 35.18
N GLU A 143 -2.57 13.73 35.98
CA GLU A 143 -2.24 14.44 37.24
C GLU A 143 -1.12 13.91 38.11
#